data_AF-B9TI59-F1
#
_entry.id   AF-B9TI59-F1
#
_cell.length_a   1.000
_cell.length_b   1.000
_cell.length_c   1.000
_cell.angle_alpha   90.00
_cell.angle_beta   90.00
_cell.angle_gamma   90.00
#
_symmetry.space_group_name_H-M   'P 1'
#
loop_
_entity.id
_entity.type
_entity.pdbx_description
1 polymer ?
#
loop_
_entity_poly.entity_id
_entity_poly.type
_entity_poly.pdbx_seq_one_letter_code
_entity_poly.pdbx_strand_id
1 'polypeptide(L)'
;MVRQLVFVRETGCCFTAHSGVGKTRALMMLEHLVRRRMPEVLVIPHNTWNHQVVSIRAFYKHFLAAIGHPDLRGETFDLRHRLIRRLVDMARANKSPVVLLLIDEANAMRIDDFLFLKDVYNELDKDGIQLITVMMGQEPDFGDVLALLRERGPA
;
A
#
# COMPACT_ATOMS: atom_id res chain seq x y z
N MET A 1 -1.76 0.47 22.39
CA MET A 1 -0.69 -0.52 22.15
C MET A 1 -1.06 -1.34 20.92
N VAL A 2 -0.12 -1.57 20.00
CA VAL A 2 -0.29 -2.49 18.86
C VAL A 2 -0.60 -3.88 19.41
N ARG A 3 -1.63 -4.54 18.87
CA ARG A 3 -2.08 -5.85 19.35
C ARG A 3 -1.46 -7.01 18.59
N GLN A 4 -1.35 -6.89 17.27
CA GLN A 4 -0.86 -7.96 16.42
C GLN A 4 -0.02 -7.42 15.26
N LEU A 5 1.04 -8.15 14.90
CA LEU A 5 1.85 -7.97 13.70
C LEU A 5 1.72 -9.22 12.83
N VAL A 6 1.42 -9.03 11.55
CA VAL A 6 1.30 -10.12 10.55
C VAL A 6 2.16 -9.78 9.35
N PHE A 7 3.07 -10.69 8.96
CA PHE A 7 3.82 -10.56 7.72
C PHE A 7 2.98 -11.08 6.55
N VAL A 8 2.81 -10.26 5.51
CA VAL A 8 2.10 -10.60 4.27
C VAL A 8 3.16 -10.66 3.18
N ARG A 9 3.64 -11.87 2.86
CA ARG A 9 4.87 -12.14 2.08
C ARG A 9 6.12 -11.55 2.76
N GLU A 10 7.30 -11.73 2.16
CA GLU A 10 8.57 -11.20 2.71
C GLU A 10 8.64 -9.66 2.70
N THR A 11 7.70 -8.98 2.04
CA THR A 11 7.75 -7.53 1.77
C THR A 11 6.58 -6.73 2.35
N GLY A 12 5.63 -7.36 3.05
CA GLY A 12 4.49 -6.67 3.67
C GLY A 12 4.39 -6.91 5.18
N CYS A 13 3.97 -5.90 5.94
CA CYS A 13 3.61 -6.04 7.35
C CYS A 13 2.29 -5.34 7.69
N CYS A 14 1.46 -6.01 8.49
CA CYS A 14 0.15 -5.54 8.92
C CYS A 14 0.14 -5.41 10.44
N PHE A 15 -0.35 -4.27 10.92
CA PHE A 15 -0.51 -3.97 12.34
C PHE A 15 -1.98 -3.73 12.65
N THR A 16 -2.46 -4.35 13.74
CA THR A 16 -3.85 -4.19 14.18
C THR A 16 -3.93 -3.61 15.59
N ALA A 17 -4.89 -2.71 15.80
CA ALA A 17 -5.22 -2.14 17.11
C ALA A 17 -6.63 -1.53 17.13
N HIS A 18 -7.20 -1.35 18.31
CA HIS A 18 -8.49 -0.64 18.48
C HIS A 18 -8.43 0.83 18.01
N SER A 19 -9.60 1.47 17.88
CA SER A 19 -9.70 2.89 17.56
C SER A 19 -9.04 3.77 18.63
N GLY A 20 -8.53 4.95 18.24
CA GLY A 20 -7.92 5.91 19.17
C GLY A 20 -6.54 5.55 19.71
N VAL A 21 -5.95 4.42 19.28
CA VAL A 21 -4.66 3.92 19.78
C VAL A 21 -3.43 4.57 19.11
N GLY A 22 -3.65 5.51 18.18
CA GLY A 22 -2.57 6.27 17.52
C GLY A 22 -1.97 5.59 16.28
N LYS A 23 -2.72 4.72 15.58
CA LYS A 23 -2.30 4.04 14.35
C LYS A 23 -1.82 5.01 13.25
N THR A 24 -2.65 5.99 12.92
CA THR A 24 -2.30 7.09 11.99
C THR A 24 -1.05 7.82 12.43
N ARG A 25 -0.92 8.11 13.75
CA ARG A 25 0.26 8.80 14.29
C ARG A 25 1.52 7.94 14.21
N ALA A 26 1.41 6.63 14.37
CA ALA A 26 2.52 5.70 14.19
C ALA A 26 3.00 5.69 12.73
N LEU A 27 2.09 5.67 11.75
CA LEU A 27 2.48 5.79 10.32
C LEU A 27 3.13 7.13 10.01
N MET A 28 2.58 8.24 10.51
CA MET A 28 3.21 9.56 10.34
C MET A 28 4.61 9.62 10.95
N MET A 29 4.82 9.01 12.11
CA MET A 29 6.14 8.90 12.73
C MET A 29 7.09 8.03 11.90
N LEU A 30 6.62 6.89 11.39
CA LEU A 30 7.41 6.02 10.52
C LEU A 30 7.80 6.73 9.22
N GLU A 31 6.86 7.40 8.56
CA GLU A 31 7.09 8.24 7.38
C GLU A 31 8.19 9.29 7.65
N HIS A 32 8.06 10.02 8.76
CA HIS A 32 9.05 11.04 9.15
C HIS A 32 10.43 10.42 9.41
N LEU A 33 10.49 9.29 10.11
CA LEU A 33 11.75 8.60 10.41
C LEU A 33 12.43 8.10 9.14
N VAL A 34 11.68 7.45 8.24
CA VAL A 34 12.22 6.94 6.98
C VAL A 34 12.72 8.09 6.12
N ARG A 35 11.92 9.14 5.89
CA ARG A 35 12.38 10.30 5.12
C ARG A 35 13.63 10.97 5.71
N ARG A 36 13.78 10.95 7.03
CA ARG A 36 14.96 11.53 7.71
C ARG A 36 16.19 10.64 7.65
N ARG A 37 16.04 9.31 7.64
CA ARG A 37 17.15 8.34 7.83
C ARG A 37 17.54 7.63 6.54
N MET A 38 16.58 7.47 5.63
CA MET A 38 16.70 6.85 4.32
C MET A 38 15.99 7.75 3.29
N PRO A 39 16.46 9.00 3.08
CA PRO A 39 15.79 9.98 2.19
C PRO A 39 15.66 9.51 0.74
N GLU A 40 16.46 8.53 0.31
CA GLU A 40 16.39 7.87 -0.98
C GLU A 40 15.16 6.96 -1.12
N VAL A 41 14.59 6.46 -0.02
CA VAL A 41 13.41 5.58 -0.08
C VAL A 41 12.19 6.41 -0.46
N LEU A 42 11.50 5.98 -1.52
CA LEU A 42 10.23 6.61 -1.91
C LEU A 42 9.13 6.21 -0.92
N VAL A 43 8.68 7.15 -0.09
CA VAL A 43 7.58 6.91 0.87
C VAL A 43 6.27 7.48 0.35
N ILE A 44 5.27 6.61 0.21
CA ILE A 44 3.92 6.93 -0.29
C ILE A 44 2.91 6.69 0.83
N PRO A 45 2.38 7.74 1.47
CA PRO A 45 1.22 7.59 2.35
C PRO A 45 -0.05 7.38 1.54
N HIS A 46 -0.85 6.40 1.93
CA HIS A 46 -2.12 6.05 1.32
C HIS A 46 -3.17 5.87 2.42
N ASN A 47 -4.18 6.73 2.44
CA ASN A 47 -5.34 6.52 3.28
C ASN A 47 -6.39 5.80 2.43
N THR A 48 -6.84 4.62 2.86
CA THR A 48 -7.93 3.92 2.18
C THR A 48 -9.23 4.63 2.48
N TRP A 49 -9.96 4.96 1.42
CA TRP A 49 -11.29 5.53 1.55
C TRP A 49 -12.28 4.38 1.54
N ASN A 50 -13.38 4.51 2.27
CA ASN A 50 -14.44 3.51 2.28
C ASN A 50 -15.10 3.47 0.88
N HIS A 51 -14.56 2.67 -0.03
CA HIS A 51 -15.08 2.55 -1.39
C HIS A 51 -16.41 1.81 -1.35
N GLN A 52 -17.49 2.55 -1.62
CA GLN A 52 -18.81 1.94 -1.82
C GLN A 52 -18.82 0.99 -3.03
N VAL A 53 -17.86 1.12 -3.97
CA VAL A 53 -17.72 0.26 -5.16
C VAL A 53 -16.27 -0.16 -5.37
N VAL A 54 -16.03 -1.48 -5.35
CA VAL A 54 -14.72 -2.09 -5.62
C VAL A 54 -14.53 -2.14 -7.13
N SER A 55 -13.49 -1.52 -7.63
CA SER A 55 -13.06 -1.74 -9.00
C SER A 55 -11.55 -1.58 -9.12
N ILE A 56 -10.93 -2.44 -9.93
CA ILE A 56 -9.52 -2.33 -10.31
C ILE A 56 -9.17 -0.93 -10.86
N ARG A 57 -10.12 -0.32 -11.57
CA ARG A 57 -10.01 1.04 -12.08
C ARG A 57 -9.93 2.06 -10.95
N ALA A 58 -10.81 1.97 -9.96
CA ALA A 58 -10.78 2.84 -8.79
C ALA A 58 -9.45 2.68 -8.04
N PHE A 59 -9.03 1.44 -7.77
CA PHE A 59 -7.74 1.14 -7.12
C PHE A 59 -6.59 1.92 -7.77
N TYR A 60 -6.39 1.79 -9.09
CA TYR A 60 -5.30 2.50 -9.77
C TYR A 60 -5.46 4.02 -9.75
N LYS A 61 -6.68 4.56 -9.86
CA LYS A 61 -6.91 6.02 -9.74
C LYS A 61 -6.55 6.55 -8.36
N HIS A 62 -6.95 5.85 -7.31
CA HIS A 62 -6.65 6.25 -5.94
C HIS A 62 -5.15 6.21 -5.67
N PHE A 63 -4.45 5.20 -6.21
CA PHE A 63 -3.01 5.11 -6.06
C PHE A 63 -2.29 6.21 -6.85
N LEU A 64 -2.70 6.46 -8.09
CA LEU A 64 -2.19 7.57 -8.90
C LEU A 64 -2.40 8.93 -8.21
N ALA A 65 -3.56 9.13 -7.58
CA ALA A 65 -3.84 10.32 -6.80
C ALA A 65 -2.93 10.43 -5.57
N ALA A 66 -2.69 9.32 -4.85
CA ALA A 66 -1.82 9.28 -3.68
C ALA A 66 -0.37 9.64 -3.99
N ILE A 67 0.13 9.31 -5.19
CA ILE A 67 1.46 9.72 -5.66
C ILE A 67 1.48 11.09 -6.37
N GLY A 68 0.34 11.81 -6.36
CA GLY A 68 0.22 13.14 -6.98
C GLY A 68 0.29 13.15 -8.51
N HIS A 69 -0.09 12.05 -9.18
CA HIS A 69 -0.10 12.01 -10.64
C HIS A 69 -1.26 12.85 -11.21
N PRO A 70 -1.02 13.77 -12.16
CA PRO A 70 -2.02 14.72 -12.63
C PRO A 70 -3.11 14.10 -13.51
N ASP A 71 -2.79 13.05 -14.28
CA ASP A 71 -3.76 12.39 -15.18
C ASP A 71 -4.30 11.09 -14.59
N LEU A 72 -5.60 11.09 -14.29
CA LEU A 72 -6.36 9.97 -13.72
C LEU A 72 -7.38 9.36 -14.71
N ARG A 73 -7.25 9.68 -16.00
CA ARG A 73 -8.15 9.20 -17.08
C ARG A 73 -7.52 8.05 -17.87
N GLY A 74 -8.27 7.47 -18.80
CA GLY A 74 -7.88 6.29 -19.59
C GLY A 74 -8.54 5.02 -19.06
N GLU A 75 -8.27 3.87 -19.66
CA GLU A 75 -8.77 2.55 -19.25
C GLU A 75 -7.92 1.93 -18.13
N THR A 76 -8.38 0.81 -17.55
CA THR A 76 -7.65 0.13 -16.45
C THR A 76 -6.20 -0.17 -16.81
N PHE A 77 -5.95 -0.63 -18.04
CA PHE A 77 -4.60 -0.89 -18.53
C PHE A 77 -3.73 0.37 -18.53
N ASP A 78 -4.25 1.49 -19.04
CA ASP A 78 -3.53 2.76 -19.08
C ASP A 78 -3.17 3.26 -17.67
N LEU A 79 -4.13 3.17 -16.75
CA LEU A 79 -3.94 3.59 -15.36
C LEU A 79 -2.89 2.74 -14.66
N ARG A 80 -2.94 1.41 -14.83
CA ARG A 80 -1.92 0.49 -14.31
C ARG A 80 -0.55 0.83 -14.87
N HIS A 81 -0.43 0.88 -16.19
CA HIS A 81 0.84 1.13 -16.86
C HIS A 81 1.48 2.44 -16.42
N ARG A 82 0.66 3.49 -16.29
CA ARG A 82 1.07 4.80 -15.80
C ARG A 82 1.54 4.77 -14.35
N LEU A 83 0.81 4.07 -13.47
CA LEU A 83 1.22 3.92 -12.07
C LEU A 83 2.60 3.26 -11.99
N ILE A 84 2.78 2.12 -12.66
CA ILE A 84 4.04 1.38 -12.65
C ILE A 84 5.19 2.25 -13.17
N ARG A 85 5.04 2.86 -14.35
CA ARG A 85 6.08 3.74 -14.91
C ARG A 85 6.43 4.89 -13.98
N ARG A 86 5.42 5.53 -13.39
CA ARG A 86 5.65 6.66 -12.48
C ARG A 86 6.43 6.23 -11.23
N LEU A 87 6.09 5.09 -10.65
CA LEU A 87 6.82 4.54 -9.50
C LEU A 87 8.26 4.17 -9.88
N VAL A 88 8.46 3.57 -11.06
CA VAL A 88 9.79 3.26 -11.59
C VAL A 88 10.64 4.51 -11.75
N ASP A 89 10.08 5.55 -12.38
CA ASP A 89 10.77 6.82 -12.60
C ASP A 89 11.13 7.49 -11.27
N MET A 90 10.22 7.51 -10.29
CA MET A 90 10.45 8.11 -8.98
C MET A 90 11.52 7.35 -8.18
N ALA A 91 11.48 6.01 -8.19
CA ALA A 91 12.48 5.16 -7.54
C ALA A 91 13.88 5.38 -8.14
N ARG A 92 13.97 5.39 -9.48
CA ARG A 92 15.22 5.68 -10.21
C ARG A 92 15.74 7.10 -9.94
N ALA A 93 14.86 8.09 -9.93
CA ALA A 93 15.24 9.48 -9.61
C ALA A 93 15.79 9.61 -8.19
N ASN A 94 15.22 8.89 -7.24
CA ASN A 94 15.70 8.85 -5.86
C ASN A 94 16.91 7.93 -5.64
N LYS A 95 17.35 7.18 -6.66
CA LYS A 95 18.44 6.19 -6.61
C LYS A 95 18.22 5.10 -5.55
N SER A 96 16.97 4.72 -5.32
CA SER A 96 16.60 3.64 -4.42
C SER A 96 15.68 2.67 -5.16
N PRO A 97 15.97 1.35 -5.13
CA PRO A 97 15.06 0.35 -5.66
C PRO A 97 13.88 0.09 -4.71
N VAL A 98 13.73 0.83 -3.62
CA VAL A 98 12.71 0.57 -2.59
C VAL A 98 11.62 1.63 -2.63
N VAL A 99 10.37 1.16 -2.72
CA VAL A 99 9.16 1.95 -2.53
C VAL A 99 8.47 1.49 -1.26
N LEU A 100 8.27 2.40 -0.31
CA LEU A 100 7.54 2.16 0.93
C LEU A 100 6.12 2.71 0.82
N LEU A 101 5.14 1.83 0.75
CA LEU A 101 3.71 2.15 0.81
C LEU A 101 3.21 2.05 2.25
N LEU A 102 2.64 3.13 2.76
CA LEU A 102 2.04 3.20 4.09
C LEU A 102 0.52 3.28 3.94
N ILE A 103 -0.20 2.23 4.33
CA ILE A 103 -1.66 2.16 4.23
C ILE A 103 -2.26 2.35 5.63
N ASP A 104 -3.07 3.40 5.80
CA ASP A 104 -3.93 3.58 6.98
C ASP A 104 -5.35 3.09 6.69
N GLU A 105 -6.12 2.76 7.73
CA GLU A 105 -7.50 2.24 7.64
C GLU A 105 -7.65 0.98 6.74
N ALA A 106 -6.67 0.07 6.78
CA ALA A 106 -6.61 -1.12 5.93
C ALA A 106 -7.81 -2.09 6.11
N ASN A 107 -8.61 -1.95 7.16
CA ASN A 107 -9.93 -2.61 7.30
C ASN A 107 -10.90 -2.28 6.15
N ALA A 108 -10.72 -1.16 5.45
CA ALA A 108 -11.52 -0.82 4.27
C ALA A 108 -11.11 -1.62 3.01
N MET A 109 -9.94 -2.27 3.01
CA MET A 109 -9.47 -3.05 1.87
C MET A 109 -10.23 -4.37 1.77
N ARG A 110 -10.54 -4.77 0.53
CA ARG A 110 -11.08 -6.08 0.21
C ARG A 110 -10.02 -6.98 -0.39
N ILE A 111 -10.32 -8.28 -0.44
CA ILE A 111 -9.40 -9.29 -1.00
C ILE A 111 -8.90 -8.91 -2.40
N ASP A 112 -9.76 -8.34 -3.25
CA ASP A 112 -9.38 -7.91 -4.59
C ASP A 112 -8.31 -6.80 -4.57
N ASP A 113 -8.33 -5.88 -3.59
CA ASP A 113 -7.31 -4.83 -3.45
C ASP A 113 -5.93 -5.43 -3.15
N PHE A 114 -5.87 -6.52 -2.37
CA PHE A 114 -4.61 -7.24 -2.14
C PHE A 114 -4.11 -7.95 -3.40
N LEU A 115 -5.01 -8.48 -4.23
CA LEU A 115 -4.64 -9.07 -5.53
C LEU A 115 -4.11 -7.99 -6.48
N PHE A 116 -4.74 -6.82 -6.54
CA PHE A 116 -4.24 -5.71 -7.35
C PHE A 116 -2.90 -5.18 -6.84
N LEU A 117 -2.70 -5.13 -5.51
CA LEU A 117 -1.42 -4.76 -4.92
C LEU A 117 -0.32 -5.78 -5.23
N LYS A 118 -0.63 -7.08 -5.23
CA LYS A 118 0.27 -8.15 -5.70
C LYS A 118 0.64 -7.95 -7.17
N ASP A 119 -0.30 -7.59 -8.02
CA ASP A 119 -0.01 -7.30 -9.42
C ASP A 119 0.93 -6.10 -9.58
N VAL A 120 0.79 -5.06 -8.74
CA VAL A 120 1.72 -3.93 -8.70
C VAL A 120 3.11 -4.39 -8.25
N TYR A 121 3.20 -5.20 -7.19
CA TYR A 121 4.45 -5.79 -6.71
C TYR A 121 5.18 -6.53 -7.84
N ASN A 122 4.47 -7.45 -8.52
CA ASN A 122 5.05 -8.27 -9.58
C ASN A 122 5.53 -7.44 -10.78
N GLU A 123 4.87 -6.34 -11.13
CA GLU A 123 5.33 -5.47 -12.22
C GLU A 123 6.54 -4.64 -11.82
N LEU A 124 6.60 -4.12 -10.60
CA LEU A 124 7.76 -3.35 -10.11
C LEU A 124 9.00 -4.23 -9.99
N ASP A 125 8.83 -5.49 -9.58
CA ASP A 125 9.93 -6.45 -9.45
C ASP A 125 10.65 -6.72 -10.78
N LYS A 126 9.92 -6.68 -11.91
CA LYS A 126 10.52 -6.80 -13.27
C LYS A 126 11.50 -5.67 -13.59
N ASP A 127 11.32 -4.50 -12.96
CA ASP A 127 12.21 -3.34 -13.07
C ASP A 127 13.24 -3.29 -11.94
N GLY A 128 13.33 -4.33 -11.10
CA GLY A 128 14.23 -4.42 -9.94
C GLY A 128 13.81 -3.52 -8.78
N ILE A 129 12.53 -3.19 -8.67
CA ILE A 129 11.99 -2.31 -7.63
C ILE A 129 11.18 -3.12 -6.63
N GLN A 130 11.62 -3.08 -5.38
CA GLN A 130 10.96 -3.71 -4.25
C GLN A 130 9.88 -2.78 -3.67
N LEU A 131 8.64 -3.25 -3.71
CA LEU A 131 7.53 -2.61 -3.00
C LEU A 131 7.41 -3.21 -1.60
N ILE A 132 7.60 -2.38 -0.57
CA ILE A 132 7.36 -2.72 0.84
C ILE A 132 6.05 -2.06 1.29
N THR A 133 5.13 -2.83 1.85
CA THR A 133 3.84 -2.29 2.31
C THR A 133 3.68 -2.42 3.83
N VAL A 134 3.39 -1.32 4.50
CA VAL A 134 3.06 -1.26 5.93
C VAL A 134 1.60 -0.87 6.06
N MET A 135 0.79 -1.73 6.66
CA MET A 135 -0.66 -1.54 6.77
C MET A 135 -1.07 -1.40 8.23
N MET A 136 -1.90 -0.41 8.53
CA MET A 136 -2.57 -0.27 9.82
C MET A 136 -4.07 -0.40 9.62
N GLY A 137 -4.71 -1.24 10.44
CA GLY A 137 -6.16 -1.36 10.43
C GLY A 137 -6.74 -1.50 11.83
N GLN A 138 -8.04 -1.32 11.92
CA GLN A 138 -8.78 -1.38 13.17
C GLN A 138 -9.26 -2.80 13.52
N GLU A 139 -9.10 -3.20 14.78
CA GLU A 139 -9.74 -4.40 15.33
C GLU A 139 -11.22 -4.14 15.69
N PRO A 140 -12.14 -5.09 15.44
CA PRO A 140 -11.90 -6.44 14.87
C PRO A 140 -11.81 -6.49 13.34
N ASP A 141 -12.32 -5.48 12.64
CA ASP A 141 -12.57 -5.49 11.19
C ASP A 141 -11.36 -5.92 10.35
N PHE A 142 -10.16 -5.40 10.64
CA PHE A 142 -8.95 -5.78 9.91
C PHE A 142 -8.45 -7.19 10.27
N GLY A 143 -8.70 -7.64 11.50
CA GLY A 143 -8.43 -9.02 11.91
C GLY A 143 -9.22 -10.02 11.05
N ASP A 144 -10.49 -9.72 10.77
CA ASP A 144 -11.34 -10.54 9.89
C ASP A 144 -10.84 -10.55 8.44
N VAL A 145 -10.39 -9.40 7.92
CA VAL A 145 -9.75 -9.30 6.60
C VAL A 145 -8.49 -10.17 6.53
N LEU A 146 -7.65 -10.12 7.56
CA LEU A 146 -6.43 -10.94 7.63
C LEU A 146 -6.73 -12.44 7.75
N ALA A 147 -7.80 -12.82 8.45
CA ALA A 147 -8.25 -14.21 8.52
C ALA A 147 -8.67 -14.73 7.13
N LEU A 148 -9.50 -13.96 6.42
CA LEU A 148 -9.93 -14.27 5.05
C LEU A 148 -8.76 -14.40 4.08
N LEU A 149 -7.74 -13.55 4.20
CA LEU A 149 -6.52 -13.63 3.39
C LEU A 149 -5.73 -14.93 3.66
N ARG A 150 -5.66 -15.38 4.91
CA ARG A 150 -4.96 -16.63 5.26
C ARG A 150 -5.67 -17.86 4.74
N GLU A 151 -7.00 -17.88 4.78
CA GLU A 151 -7.82 -19.00 4.29
C GLU A 151 -7.68 -19.22 2.79
N ARG A 152 -7.49 -18.15 2.01
CA ARG A 152 -7.25 -18.24 0.55
C ARG A 152 -5.83 -18.69 0.18
N GLY A 153 -4.97 -18.92 1.18
CA GLY A 153 -3.56 -19.26 0.99
C GLY A 153 -2.73 -18.09 0.46
N PRO A 154 -1.39 -18.17 0.55
CA PRO A 154 -0.52 -17.21 -0.13
C PRO A 154 -0.71 -17.40 -1.64
N ALA A 155 -1.53 -16.56 -2.26
CA ALA A 155 -1.69 -16.53 -3.72
C ALA A 155 -0.33 -16.35 -4.41
#